data_AF-A0A502CVN4-F1
#
_entry.id   AF-A0A502CVN4-F1
#
_cell.length_a   1.000
_cell.length_b   1.000
_cell.length_c   1.000
_cell.angle_alpha   90.00
_cell.angle_beta   90.00
_cell.angle_gamma   90.00
#
_symmetry.space_group_name_H-M   'P 1'
#
loop_
_entity.id
_entity.type
_entity.pdbx_description
1 polymer ?
#
loop_
_entity_poly.entity_id
_entity_poly.type
_entity_poly.pdbx_seq_one_letter_code
_entity_poly.pdbx_strand_id
1 'polypeptide(L)'
;MGNNADRASEDQTVRQYRFLLRTAPLDALQAAHHEALDRLTEGARAHVLTAVQDGLVSGQRLGPGDTAAVARLVSIGERRNPRGFLDSCEPTTLRSLASAVNQSEAMFGRFAGYAAWDGVDPEPAYVGVDQGGAPQTTRLEDAGAEAKALANSHAMAVQPWAGGGF
;
A
#
# COMPACT_ATOMS: atom_id res chain seq x y z
N MET A 1 5.52 -16.69 20.39
CA MET A 1 6.60 -17.20 19.52
C MET A 1 6.08 -17.60 18.12
N GLY A 2 5.37 -16.73 17.39
CA GLY A 2 4.72 -17.09 16.11
C GLY A 2 5.28 -16.46 14.82
N ASN A 3 6.14 -15.45 14.89
CA ASN A 3 6.37 -14.53 13.74
C ASN A 3 7.30 -15.02 12.62
N ASN A 4 8.10 -16.08 12.84
CA ASN A 4 9.10 -16.52 11.84
C ASN A 4 8.61 -17.64 10.93
N ALA A 5 7.75 -18.53 11.41
CA ALA A 5 7.20 -19.63 10.61
C ALA A 5 6.16 -19.11 9.60
N ASP A 6 5.28 -18.19 10.01
CA ASP A 6 4.31 -17.54 9.10
C ASP A 6 5.01 -16.72 8.02
N ARG A 7 6.12 -16.02 8.35
CA ARG A 7 6.94 -15.32 7.37
C ARG A 7 7.58 -16.23 6.33
N ALA A 8 7.94 -17.45 6.71
CA ALA A 8 8.55 -18.42 5.81
C ALA A 8 7.51 -19.11 4.91
N SER A 9 6.23 -19.09 5.30
CA SER A 9 5.12 -19.66 4.54
C SER A 9 4.37 -18.62 3.69
N GLU A 10 4.47 -17.33 4.01
CA GLU A 10 3.80 -16.27 3.26
C GLU A 10 4.40 -16.12 1.85
N ASP A 11 3.52 -15.92 0.86
CA ASP A 11 3.95 -15.61 -0.49
C ASP A 11 4.73 -14.28 -0.53
N GLN A 12 6.00 -14.37 -0.93
CA GLN A 12 6.91 -13.23 -0.98
C GLN A 12 6.41 -12.09 -1.88
N THR A 13 5.70 -12.39 -2.97
CA THR A 13 5.15 -11.39 -3.90
C THR A 13 4.04 -10.61 -3.24
N VAL A 14 3.13 -11.30 -2.55
CA VAL A 14 2.03 -10.69 -1.80
C VAL A 14 2.58 -9.87 -0.64
N ARG A 15 3.61 -10.37 0.06
CA ARG A 15 4.27 -9.63 1.14
C ARG A 15 4.91 -8.33 0.66
N GLN A 16 5.61 -8.36 -0.48
CA GLN A 16 6.16 -7.16 -1.12
C GLN A 16 5.06 -6.16 -1.48
N TYR A 17 3.94 -6.64 -2.01
CA TYR A 17 2.80 -5.79 -2.35
C TYR A 17 2.17 -5.15 -1.09
N ARG A 18 2.00 -5.92 -0.01
CA ARG A 18 1.56 -5.38 1.29
C ARG A 18 2.47 -4.28 1.80
N PHE A 19 3.79 -4.47 1.71
CA PHE A 19 4.74 -3.42 2.06
C PHE A 19 4.47 -2.12 1.27
N LEU A 20 4.35 -2.23 -0.06
CA LEU A 20 4.10 -1.07 -0.91
C LEU A 20 2.78 -0.36 -0.57
N LEU A 21 1.70 -1.11 -0.29
CA LEU A 21 0.42 -0.54 0.15
C LEU A 21 0.57 0.35 1.39
N ARG A 22 1.52 0.04 2.27
CA ARG A 22 1.80 0.81 3.49
C ARG A 22 2.73 1.99 3.23
N THR A 23 3.78 1.80 2.43
CA THR A 23 4.91 2.74 2.37
C THR A 23 4.94 3.62 1.12
N ALA A 24 4.41 3.16 -0.02
CA ALA A 24 4.49 3.91 -1.26
C ALA A 24 3.50 5.08 -1.30
N PRO A 25 3.86 6.27 -1.83
CA PRO A 25 2.92 7.38 -1.99
C PRO A 25 1.63 6.99 -2.73
N LEU A 26 0.52 7.62 -2.37
CA LEU A 26 -0.79 7.24 -2.88
C LEU A 26 -0.91 7.38 -4.40
N ASP A 27 -0.33 8.44 -4.97
CA ASP A 27 -0.26 8.68 -6.41
C ASP A 27 0.56 7.58 -7.13
N ALA A 28 1.71 7.21 -6.58
CA ALA A 28 2.53 6.11 -7.11
C ALA A 28 1.79 4.77 -7.04
N LEU A 29 1.07 4.49 -5.95
CA LEU A 29 0.22 3.30 -5.83
C LEU A 29 -0.89 3.30 -6.89
N GLN A 30 -1.58 4.42 -7.09
CA GLN A 30 -2.64 4.51 -8.11
C GLN A 30 -2.07 4.25 -9.51
N ALA A 31 -0.92 4.84 -9.84
CA ALA A 31 -0.25 4.61 -11.10
C ALA A 31 0.15 3.15 -11.30
N ALA A 32 0.75 2.52 -10.28
CA ALA A 32 1.14 1.11 -10.33
C ALA A 32 -0.05 0.16 -10.50
N HIS A 33 -1.15 0.38 -9.78
CA HIS A 33 -2.36 -0.43 -9.93
C HIS A 33 -2.99 -0.27 -11.31
N HIS A 34 -3.01 0.95 -11.86
CA HIS A 34 -3.51 1.20 -13.20
C HIS A 34 -2.68 0.43 -14.25
N GLU A 35 -1.36 0.58 -14.20
CA GLU A 35 -0.43 -0.14 -15.09
C GLU A 35 -0.53 -1.67 -14.93
N ALA A 36 -0.72 -2.16 -13.71
CA ALA A 36 -0.90 -3.58 -13.44
C ALA A 36 -2.22 -4.10 -14.02
N LEU A 37 -3.34 -3.38 -13.81
CA LEU A 37 -4.66 -3.76 -14.31
C LEU A 37 -4.71 -3.80 -15.85
N ASP A 38 -4.06 -2.85 -16.52
CA ASP A 38 -3.96 -2.83 -17.98
C ASP A 38 -3.23 -4.07 -18.53
N ARG A 39 -2.29 -4.63 -17.76
CA ARG A 39 -1.56 -5.86 -18.10
C ARG A 39 -2.31 -7.15 -17.79
N LEU A 40 -3.36 -7.10 -16.96
CA LEU A 40 -4.16 -8.28 -16.63
C LEU A 40 -5.11 -8.67 -17.76
N THR A 41 -5.55 -9.93 -17.74
CA THR A 41 -6.66 -10.38 -18.60
C THR A 41 -7.97 -9.76 -18.13
N GLU A 42 -8.97 -9.69 -19.00
CA GLU A 42 -10.29 -9.16 -18.65
C GLU A 42 -10.94 -9.93 -17.49
N GLY A 43 -10.83 -11.27 -17.49
CA GLY A 43 -11.33 -12.09 -16.39
C GLY A 43 -10.64 -11.80 -15.05
N ALA A 44 -9.32 -11.63 -15.05
CA ALA A 44 -8.59 -11.24 -13.84
C ALA A 44 -8.98 -9.83 -13.35
N ARG A 45 -9.19 -8.87 -14.27
CA ARG A 45 -9.73 -7.55 -13.90
C ARG A 45 -11.12 -7.64 -13.30
N ALA A 46 -11.98 -8.51 -13.81
CA ALA A 46 -13.30 -8.74 -13.24
C ALA A 46 -13.21 -9.26 -11.80
N HIS A 47 -12.33 -10.22 -11.53
CA HIS A 47 -12.08 -10.71 -10.17
C HIS A 47 -11.54 -9.62 -9.24
N VAL A 48 -10.64 -8.75 -9.71
CA VAL A 48 -10.17 -7.59 -8.92
C VAL A 48 -11.33 -6.64 -8.62
N LEU A 49 -12.18 -6.35 -9.60
CA LEU A 49 -13.34 -5.49 -9.39
C LEU A 49 -14.34 -6.09 -8.39
N THR A 50 -14.61 -7.40 -8.47
CA THR A 50 -15.45 -8.10 -7.48
C THR A 50 -14.85 -7.98 -6.08
N ALA A 51 -13.54 -8.18 -5.92
CA ALA A 51 -12.88 -7.99 -4.63
C ALA A 51 -12.99 -6.54 -4.11
N VAL A 52 -12.88 -5.53 -4.97
CA VAL A 52 -13.14 -4.12 -4.59
C VAL A 52 -14.59 -3.93 -4.13
N GLN A 53 -15.54 -4.53 -4.81
CA GLN A 53 -16.96 -4.45 -4.49
C GLN A 53 -17.28 -5.13 -3.15
N ASP A 54 -16.66 -6.26 -2.86
CA ASP A 54 -16.92 -7.04 -1.65
C ASP A 54 -16.14 -6.50 -0.45
N GLY A 55 -14.83 -6.30 -0.60
CA GLY A 55 -13.91 -5.92 0.48
C GLY A 55 -13.96 -4.42 0.84
N LEU A 56 -14.27 -3.56 -0.13
CA LEU A 56 -14.31 -2.10 0.05
C LEU A 56 -15.71 -1.50 -0.10
N VAL A 57 -16.72 -2.32 -0.40
CA VAL A 57 -18.12 -1.90 -0.58
C VAL A 57 -18.23 -0.71 -1.55
N SER A 58 -17.45 -0.76 -2.63
CA SER A 58 -17.25 0.35 -3.56
C SER A 58 -17.23 -0.13 -5.02
N GLY A 59 -17.50 0.76 -5.99
CA GLY A 59 -17.33 0.43 -7.42
C GLY A 59 -18.47 -0.37 -8.05
N GLN A 60 -19.66 -0.39 -7.45
CA GLN A 60 -20.85 -1.12 -7.96
C GLN A 60 -21.31 -0.70 -9.38
N ARG A 61 -20.91 0.48 -9.84
CA ARG A 61 -21.24 0.99 -11.19
C ARG A 61 -20.10 0.84 -12.20
N LEU A 62 -18.94 0.36 -11.77
CA LEU A 62 -17.78 0.20 -12.64
C LEU A 62 -17.85 -1.12 -13.39
N GLY A 63 -17.24 -1.16 -14.57
CA GLY A 63 -16.94 -2.37 -15.31
C GLY A 63 -15.46 -2.76 -15.17
N PRO A 64 -15.10 -4.00 -15.56
CA PRO A 64 -13.71 -4.49 -15.52
C PRO A 64 -12.74 -3.66 -16.38
N GLY A 65 -13.23 -2.85 -17.32
CA GLY A 65 -12.43 -1.95 -18.15
C GLY A 65 -12.12 -0.59 -17.51
N ASP A 66 -12.75 -0.23 -16.39
CA ASP A 66 -12.55 1.06 -15.71
C ASP A 66 -11.27 1.06 -14.85
N THR A 67 -10.13 0.64 -15.42
CA THR A 67 -8.89 0.33 -14.70
C THR A 67 -8.39 1.49 -13.85
N ALA A 68 -8.45 2.73 -14.35
CA ALA A 68 -8.05 3.92 -13.59
C ALA A 68 -8.92 4.16 -12.36
N ALA A 69 -10.24 3.92 -12.47
CA ALA A 69 -11.16 4.08 -11.34
C ALA A 69 -10.98 2.97 -10.31
N VAL A 70 -10.82 1.72 -10.76
CA VAL A 70 -10.53 0.56 -9.91
C VAL A 70 -9.20 0.76 -9.16
N ALA A 71 -8.14 1.18 -9.85
CA ALA A 71 -6.84 1.48 -9.24
C ALA A 71 -6.92 2.51 -8.10
N ARG A 72 -7.71 3.57 -8.32
CA ARG A 72 -7.99 4.58 -7.29
C ARG A 72 -8.74 3.98 -6.10
N LEU A 73 -9.77 3.18 -6.34
CA LEU A 73 -10.56 2.55 -5.28
C LEU A 73 -9.72 1.59 -4.43
N VAL A 74 -8.93 0.72 -5.06
CA VAL A 74 -8.01 -0.18 -4.33
C VAL A 74 -7.05 0.62 -3.45
N SER A 75 -6.39 1.63 -4.04
CA SER A 75 -5.36 2.41 -3.34
C SER A 75 -5.92 3.22 -2.17
N ILE A 76 -7.09 3.85 -2.33
CA ILE A 76 -7.74 4.61 -1.24
C ILE A 76 -8.35 3.65 -0.21
N GLY A 77 -8.95 2.55 -0.67
CA GLY A 77 -9.55 1.52 0.17
C GLY A 77 -8.56 0.92 1.13
N GLU A 78 -7.42 0.43 0.63
CA GLU A 78 -6.36 -0.17 1.45
C GLU A 78 -5.67 0.81 2.40
N ARG A 79 -5.72 2.12 2.09
CA ARG A 79 -5.26 3.16 3.01
C ARG A 79 -6.22 3.36 4.18
N ARG A 80 -7.54 3.21 3.95
CA ARG A 80 -8.58 3.44 4.95
C ARG A 80 -8.89 2.19 5.77
N ASN A 81 -8.99 1.05 5.09
CA ASN A 81 -9.28 -0.25 5.66
C ASN A 81 -8.18 -1.23 5.19
N PRO A 82 -7.03 -1.25 5.89
CA PRO A 82 -5.97 -2.22 5.66
C PRO A 82 -6.53 -3.62 5.51
N ARG A 83 -6.07 -4.34 4.49
CA ARG A 83 -6.45 -5.73 4.16
C ARG A 83 -7.87 -5.93 3.64
N GLY A 84 -8.74 -4.93 3.65
CA GLY A 84 -10.12 -5.10 3.19
C GLY A 84 -10.20 -5.65 1.76
N PHE A 85 -9.38 -5.11 0.85
CA PHE A 85 -9.29 -5.65 -0.51
C PHE A 85 -8.52 -6.96 -0.55
N LEU A 86 -7.38 -7.04 0.15
CA LEU A 86 -6.52 -8.23 0.15
C LEU A 86 -7.27 -9.50 0.59
N ASP A 87 -8.08 -9.41 1.63
CA ASP A 87 -8.79 -10.54 2.23
C ASP A 87 -10.00 -10.97 1.39
N SER A 88 -10.55 -10.07 0.57
CA SER A 88 -11.63 -10.35 -0.37
C SER A 88 -11.15 -10.88 -1.74
N CYS A 89 -9.87 -10.68 -2.06
CA CYS A 89 -9.35 -11.00 -3.38
C CYS A 89 -8.96 -12.49 -3.47
N GLU A 90 -9.39 -13.15 -4.54
CA GLU A 90 -9.04 -14.54 -4.80
C GLU A 90 -7.50 -14.69 -4.88
N PRO A 91 -6.88 -15.71 -4.22
CA PRO A 91 -5.43 -15.76 -4.03
C PRO A 91 -4.60 -15.75 -5.32
N THR A 92 -5.07 -16.40 -6.38
CA THR A 92 -4.37 -16.44 -7.67
C THR A 92 -4.37 -15.07 -8.33
N THR A 93 -5.53 -14.43 -8.38
CA THR A 93 -5.74 -13.06 -8.88
C THR A 93 -4.92 -12.06 -8.07
N LEU A 94 -4.94 -12.17 -6.75
CA LEU A 94 -4.15 -11.32 -5.86
C LEU A 94 -2.66 -11.47 -6.14
N ARG A 95 -2.15 -12.70 -6.28
CA ARG A 95 -0.74 -12.95 -6.63
C ARG A 95 -0.38 -12.35 -8.00
N SER A 96 -1.25 -12.49 -9.00
CA SER A 96 -1.05 -11.90 -10.34
C SER A 96 -1.00 -10.38 -10.30
N LEU A 97 -1.95 -9.74 -9.59
CA LEU A 97 -1.97 -8.28 -9.41
C LEU A 97 -0.74 -7.81 -8.63
N ALA A 98 -0.40 -8.46 -7.53
CA ALA A 98 0.76 -8.15 -6.70
C ALA A 98 2.06 -8.21 -7.52
N SER A 99 2.23 -9.27 -8.32
CA SER A 99 3.39 -9.42 -9.20
C SER A 99 3.49 -8.26 -10.19
N ALA A 100 2.36 -7.90 -10.83
CA ALA A 100 2.32 -6.81 -11.80
C ALA A 100 2.61 -5.43 -11.15
N VAL A 101 2.05 -5.15 -9.97
CA VAL A 101 2.32 -3.92 -9.19
C VAL A 101 3.79 -3.85 -8.77
N ASN A 102 4.36 -4.94 -8.23
CA ASN A 102 5.76 -4.96 -7.79
C ASN A 102 6.74 -4.68 -8.94
N GLN A 103 6.36 -5.05 -10.16
CA GLN A 103 7.16 -4.85 -11.38
C GLN A 103 6.85 -3.53 -12.11
N SER A 104 5.94 -2.71 -11.61
CA SER A 104 5.55 -1.47 -12.28
C SER A 104 6.65 -0.42 -12.22
N GLU A 105 6.73 0.46 -13.22
CA GLU A 105 7.73 1.54 -13.25
C GLU A 105 7.58 2.45 -12.02
N ALA A 106 6.34 2.74 -11.62
CA ALA A 106 6.03 3.57 -10.45
C ALA A 106 6.57 3.02 -9.11
N MET A 107 6.90 1.72 -9.05
CA MET A 107 7.44 1.05 -7.85
C MET A 107 8.97 0.98 -7.84
N PHE A 108 9.64 1.45 -8.90
CA PHE A 108 11.10 1.53 -8.94
C PHE A 108 11.64 2.34 -7.74
N GLY A 109 12.62 1.76 -7.03
CA GLY A 109 13.22 2.38 -5.85
C GLY A 109 12.33 2.44 -4.60
N ARG A 110 11.10 1.89 -4.63
CA ARG A 110 10.14 1.97 -3.50
C ARG A 110 10.29 0.88 -2.45
N PHE A 111 11.19 -0.08 -2.65
CA PHE A 111 11.46 -1.16 -1.69
C PHE A 111 12.50 -0.81 -0.61
N ALA A 112 12.92 0.45 -0.52
CA ALA A 112 13.80 0.90 0.55
C ALA A 112 13.14 0.61 1.92
N GLY A 113 13.86 -0.10 2.80
CA GLY A 113 13.36 -0.50 4.13
C GLY A 113 12.58 -1.82 4.18
N TYR A 114 12.29 -2.47 3.04
CA TYR A 114 11.53 -3.73 3.03
C TYR A 114 12.15 -4.83 3.90
N ALA A 115 13.49 -4.96 3.89
CA ALA A 115 14.19 -5.97 4.69
C ALA A 115 14.02 -5.80 6.20
N ALA A 116 13.77 -4.57 6.67
CA ALA A 116 13.54 -4.25 8.07
C ALA A 116 12.05 -4.30 8.46
N TRP A 117 11.14 -4.41 7.48
CA TRP A 117 9.71 -4.35 7.74
C TRP A 117 9.20 -5.61 8.45
N ASP A 118 8.43 -5.39 9.51
CA ASP A 118 7.92 -6.44 10.39
C ASP A 118 6.72 -7.21 9.81
N GLY A 119 6.23 -6.84 8.64
CA GLY A 119 5.14 -7.54 7.96
C GLY A 119 3.76 -7.39 8.63
N VAL A 120 3.64 -6.53 9.64
CA VAL A 120 2.38 -6.32 10.36
C VAL A 120 1.60 -5.22 9.63
N ASP A 121 0.34 -5.50 9.27
CA ASP A 121 -0.58 -4.47 8.81
C ASP A 121 -1.12 -3.69 10.02
N PRO A 122 -1.35 -2.38 9.91
CA PRO A 122 -2.01 -1.63 10.97
C PRO A 122 -3.45 -2.11 11.13
N GLU A 123 -3.95 -2.10 12.37
CA GLU A 123 -5.36 -2.33 12.65
C GLU A 123 -6.22 -1.29 11.90
N PRO A 124 -7.39 -1.69 11.36
CA PRO A 124 -8.29 -0.75 10.73
C PRO A 124 -8.69 0.34 11.73
N ALA A 125 -8.71 1.59 11.26
CA ALA A 125 -9.13 2.71 12.10
C ALA A 125 -10.57 2.46 12.55
N TYR A 126 -10.76 2.22 13.85
CA TYR A 126 -12.09 2.05 14.42
C TYR A 126 -12.86 3.36 14.18
N VAL A 127 -13.80 3.35 13.25
CA VAL A 127 -14.75 4.46 13.11
C VAL A 127 -15.68 4.31 14.30
N GLY A 128 -15.35 4.97 15.40
CA GLY A 128 -16.19 4.99 16.59
C GLY A 128 -17.62 5.31 16.16
N VAL A 129 -18.56 4.42 16.50
CA VAL A 129 -19.97 4.77 16.51
C VAL A 129 -20.09 6.01 17.37
N ASP A 130 -20.41 7.16 16.76
CA ASP A 130 -20.74 8.40 17.45
C ASP A 130 -22.05 8.18 18.22
N GLN A 131 -21.94 7.53 19.37
CA GLN A 131 -22.94 7.56 20.42
C GLN A 131 -22.74 8.89 21.12
N GLY A 132 -23.47 9.91 20.67
CA GLY A 132 -23.29 11.31 21.09
C GLY A 132 -23.03 11.47 22.59
N GLY A 133 -21.86 12.00 22.95
CA GLY A 133 -21.47 12.22 24.34
C GLY A 133 -20.09 12.85 24.55
N ALA A 134 -20.02 14.18 24.43
CA ALA A 134 -18.99 15.12 24.94
C ALA A 134 -17.52 15.03 24.40
N PRO A 135 -16.83 16.19 24.23
CA PRO A 135 -15.56 16.25 23.54
C PRO A 135 -14.41 15.72 24.41
N GLN A 136 -13.80 14.61 24.00
CA GLN A 136 -12.49 14.20 24.48
C GLN A 136 -11.45 14.86 23.57
N THR A 137 -10.87 15.97 24.03
CA THR A 137 -9.65 16.55 23.45
C THR A 137 -8.48 15.63 23.80
N THR A 138 -8.23 14.62 22.98
CA THR A 138 -6.97 13.88 23.02
C THR A 138 -6.06 14.40 21.90
N ARG A 139 -5.01 15.08 22.36
CA ARG A 139 -3.86 15.56 21.62
C ARG A 139 -3.31 14.42 20.74
N LEU A 140 -3.46 14.57 19.42
CA LEU A 140 -2.73 13.82 18.41
C LEU A 140 -1.24 14.19 18.54
N GLU A 141 -0.52 13.47 19.38
CA GLU A 141 0.95 13.46 19.36
C GLU A 141 1.39 12.58 18.17
N ASP A 142 1.44 13.23 17.02
CA ASP A 142 2.59 13.28 16.12
C ASP A 142 3.33 11.99 15.72
N ALA A 143 2.62 10.89 15.45
CA ALA A 143 3.18 9.74 14.73
C ALA A 143 3.61 10.08 13.27
N GLY A 144 3.18 11.23 12.75
CA GLY A 144 3.54 11.74 11.42
C GLY A 144 4.88 12.50 11.37
N ALA A 145 5.36 13.06 12.48
CA ALA A 145 6.65 13.75 12.52
C ALA A 145 7.84 12.79 12.50
N GLU A 146 7.75 11.60 13.09
CA GLU A 146 8.90 10.70 13.20
C GLU A 146 9.36 10.17 11.83
N ALA A 147 8.41 9.89 10.91
CA ALA A 147 8.73 9.46 9.55
C ALA A 147 9.36 10.59 8.70
N LYS A 148 9.02 11.85 8.97
CA LYS A 148 9.65 13.01 8.31
C LYS A 148 11.00 13.40 8.93
N ALA A 149 11.19 13.16 10.23
CA ALA A 149 12.44 13.47 10.93
C ALA A 149 13.61 12.59 10.46
N LEU A 150 13.36 11.32 10.10
CA LEU A 150 14.41 10.42 9.58
C LEU A 150 14.85 10.77 8.15
N ALA A 151 13.96 11.36 7.33
CA ALA A 151 14.30 11.78 5.97
C ALA A 151 15.15 13.05 5.94
N ASN A 152 14.99 13.94 6.93
CA ASN A 152 15.69 15.24 6.94
C ASN A 152 17.11 15.16 7.53
N SER A 153 17.43 14.12 8.32
CA SER A 153 18.77 13.95 8.92
C SER A 153 19.82 13.42 7.93
N HIS A 154 19.41 12.86 6.79
CA HIS A 154 20.33 12.37 5.75
C HIS A 154 20.75 13.42 4.71
N ALA A 155 20.22 14.65 4.79
CA ALA A 155 20.51 15.73 3.84
C ALA A 155 21.65 16.68 4.28
N MET A 156 22.25 16.51 5.46
CA MET A 156 23.37 17.33 5.95
C MET A 156 24.65 16.51 6.18
N ALA A 157 25.13 15.81 5.16
CA ALA A 157 26.48 15.26 5.16
C ALA A 157 27.03 15.10 3.73
N VAL A 158 26.98 16.17 2.94
CA VAL A 158 27.84 16.29 1.74
C VAL A 158 28.71 17.51 1.94
N GLN A 159 29.93 17.29 2.45
CA GLN A 159 30.98 18.31 2.33
C GLN A 159 31.51 18.29 0.89
N PRO A 160 31.64 19.45 0.22
CA PRO A 160 32.36 19.53 -1.05
C PRO A 160 33.86 19.48 -0.76
N TRP A 161 34.55 18.44 -1.24
CA TRP A 161 36.00 18.46 -1.36
C TRP A 161 36.35 19.52 -2.41
N ALA A 162 37.06 20.57 -1.96
CA ALA A 162 37.57 21.63 -2.81
C ALA A 162 38.84 21.13 -3.50
N GLY A 163 38.93 21.37 -4.81
CA GLY A 163 40.17 21.24 -5.57
C GLY A 163 41.21 22.26 -5.11
N GLY A 164 42.47 21.83 -5.09
CA GLY A 164 43.63 22.69 -4.91
C GLY A 164 44.84 22.04 -5.56
N GLY A 165 45.29 22.61 -6.68
CA GLY A 165 46.54 22.23 -7.33
C GLY A 165 47.74 22.96 -6.74
N PHE A 166 48.92 22.37 -6.93
CA PHE A 166 50.21 23.01 -7.16
C PHE A 166 51.03 22.09 -8.06
#